data_AF-A0A9P0GG35-F1
#
_entry.id   AF-A0A9P0GG35-F1
#
_cell.length_a   1.000
_cell.length_b   1.000
_cell.length_c   1.000
_cell.angle_alpha   90.00
_cell.angle_beta   90.00
_cell.angle_gamma   90.00
#
_symmetry.space_group_name_H-M   'P 1'
#
loop_
_entity.id
_entity.type
_entity.pdbx_description
1 polymer ?
#
loop_
_entity_poly.entity_id
_entity_poly.type
_entity_poly.pdbx_seq_one_letter_code
_entity_poly.pdbx_strand_id
1 'polypeptide(L)'
;MIHQRRAKKFSTTMESIQELCRNDPSVGRICIDYMQNLSIPSIPVQDTFYLHQLTVYVFNIDNLKTGESFFYIYHEGLGKKGPNEVCSFVLDQGRLVIKILGVHSSRI
;
A
#
# COMPACT_ATOMS: atom_id res chain seq x y z
N MET A 1 8.89 -26.76 2.04
CA MET A 1 7.83 -26.14 2.86
C MET A 1 6.93 -25.26 1.98
N ILE A 2 5.63 -25.14 2.28
CA ILE A 2 4.64 -24.44 1.41
C ILE A 2 4.94 -22.94 1.27
N HIS A 3 5.35 -22.27 2.34
CA HIS A 3 5.62 -20.83 2.34
C HIS A 3 6.76 -20.44 1.37
N GLN A 4 7.84 -21.24 1.30
CA GLN A 4 8.95 -21.02 0.37
C GLN A 4 8.53 -21.18 -1.09
N ARG A 5 7.64 -22.13 -1.38
CA ARG A 5 7.09 -22.32 -2.73
C ARG A 5 6.23 -21.12 -3.16
N ARG A 6 5.44 -20.55 -2.23
CA ARG A 6 4.65 -19.33 -2.47
C ARG A 6 5.55 -18.12 -2.70
N ALA A 7 6.58 -17.94 -1.88
CA ALA A 7 7.56 -16.88 -2.04
C ALA A 7 8.27 -16.97 -3.41
N LYS A 8 8.75 -18.17 -3.79
CA LYS A 8 9.36 -18.39 -5.10
C LYS A 8 8.40 -18.06 -6.25
N LYS A 9 7.15 -18.52 -6.17
CA LYS A 9 6.12 -18.18 -7.18
C LYS A 9 5.91 -16.67 -7.29
N PHE A 10 5.80 -15.98 -6.15
CA PHE A 10 5.65 -14.54 -6.11
C PHE A 10 6.84 -13.82 -6.75
N SER A 11 8.08 -14.17 -6.39
CA SER A 11 9.29 -13.58 -6.98
C SER A 11 9.39 -13.83 -8.48
N THR A 12 9.10 -15.05 -8.96
CA THR A 12 9.13 -15.35 -10.40
C THR A 12 8.04 -14.60 -11.18
N THR A 13 6.82 -14.54 -10.64
CA THR A 13 5.75 -13.68 -11.20
C THR A 13 6.16 -12.20 -11.14
N MET A 14 6.94 -11.83 -10.13
CA MET A 14 7.40 -10.47 -9.96
C MET A 14 8.37 -10.09 -11.07
N GLU A 15 9.32 -10.97 -11.40
CA GLU A 15 10.28 -10.77 -12.49
C GLU A 15 9.58 -10.71 -13.86
N SER A 16 8.64 -11.63 -14.14
CA SER A 16 7.95 -11.67 -15.44
C SER A 16 7.13 -10.41 -15.72
N ILE A 17 6.42 -9.88 -14.71
CA ILE A 17 5.65 -8.64 -14.87
C ILE A 17 6.60 -7.44 -15.03
N GLN A 18 7.78 -7.48 -14.41
CA GLN A 18 8.78 -6.43 -14.59
C GLN A 18 9.26 -6.34 -16.04
N GLU A 19 9.49 -7.49 -16.67
CA GLU A 19 9.88 -7.58 -18.07
C GLU A 19 8.78 -7.03 -18.99
N LEU A 20 7.52 -7.40 -18.75
CA LEU A 20 6.37 -6.85 -19.49
C LEU A 20 6.27 -5.32 -19.40
N CYS A 21 6.41 -4.75 -18.20
CA CYS A 21 6.36 -3.30 -18.00
C CYS A 21 7.57 -2.54 -18.57
N ARG A 22 8.72 -3.21 -18.74
CA ARG A 22 9.87 -2.63 -19.44
C ARG A 22 9.63 -2.57 -20.95
N ASN A 23 8.98 -3.59 -21.49
CA ASN A 23 8.72 -3.72 -22.92
C ASN A 23 7.51 -2.88 -23.38
N ASP A 24 6.51 -2.69 -22.51
CA ASP A 24 5.32 -1.91 -22.82
C ASP A 24 5.12 -0.74 -21.83
N PRO A 25 5.27 0.51 -22.27
CA PRO A 25 5.11 1.68 -21.41
C PRO A 25 3.65 1.91 -20.97
N SER A 26 2.66 1.30 -21.65
CA SER A 26 1.23 1.41 -21.30
C SER A 26 0.86 0.62 -20.05
N VAL A 27 1.67 -0.38 -19.69
CA VAL A 27 1.41 -1.25 -18.54
C VAL A 27 2.09 -0.70 -17.29
N GLY A 28 1.26 -0.28 -16.33
CA GLY A 28 1.72 0.11 -14.99
C GLY A 28 1.78 -1.09 -14.05
N ARG A 29 2.65 -1.00 -13.05
CA ARG A 29 2.84 -2.07 -12.07
C ARG A 29 2.80 -1.56 -10.64
N ILE A 30 1.89 -2.14 -9.87
CA ILE A 30 1.68 -1.80 -8.48
C ILE A 30 1.68 -3.09 -7.65
N CYS A 31 2.42 -3.10 -6.55
CA CYS A 31 2.33 -4.11 -5.50
C CYS A 31 1.66 -3.49 -4.29
N ILE A 32 0.77 -4.23 -3.64
CA ILE A 32 -0.03 -3.74 -2.52
C ILE A 32 0.05 -4.78 -1.42
N ASP A 33 0.35 -4.33 -0.20
CA ASP A 33 0.39 -5.21 0.96
C ASP A 33 -0.16 -4.53 2.22
N TYR A 34 -0.76 -5.33 3.10
CA TYR A 34 -1.08 -4.92 4.46
C TYR A 34 -0.11 -5.59 5.41
N MET A 35 0.54 -4.80 6.26
CA MET A 35 1.27 -5.37 7.37
C MET A 35 0.30 -6.07 8.34
N GLN A 36 0.87 -6.97 9.15
CA GLN A 36 0.15 -7.55 10.28
C GLN A 36 -0.41 -6.42 11.16
N ASN A 37 -1.67 -6.56 11.57
CA ASN A 37 -2.34 -5.61 12.46
C ASN A 37 -1.49 -5.37 13.72
N LEU A 38 -1.16 -4.11 13.98
CA LEU A 38 -0.35 -3.71 15.14
C LEU A 38 -1.27 -3.21 16.24
N SER A 39 -1.12 -3.74 17.45
CA SER A 39 -1.77 -3.18 18.63
C SER A 39 -0.94 -2.01 19.17
N ILE A 40 -1.59 -0.91 19.57
CA ILE A 40 -0.90 0.22 20.21
C ILE A 40 -0.27 -0.28 21.53
N PRO A 41 0.98 0.10 21.88
CA PRO A 41 1.64 -0.37 23.10
C PRO A 41 0.78 -0.22 24.36
N SER A 42 0.91 -1.18 25.28
CA SER A 42 0.09 -1.27 26.50
C SER A 42 0.23 -0.02 27.36
N ILE A 43 -0.87 0.73 27.46
CA ILE A 43 -1.07 1.76 28.48
C ILE A 43 -1.31 1.03 29.81
N PRO A 44 -0.89 1.55 30.98
CA PRO A 44 -1.16 0.94 32.27
C PRO A 44 -2.66 0.58 32.44
N VAL A 45 -2.89 -0.63 32.92
CA VAL A 45 -4.20 -1.30 32.99
C VAL A 45 -5.21 -0.51 33.83
N GLN A 46 -4.75 0.26 34.82
CA GLN A 46 -5.60 1.04 35.72
C GLN A 46 -6.39 2.14 34.99
N ASP A 47 -5.79 2.78 33.99
CA ASP A 47 -6.42 3.88 33.23
C ASP A 47 -7.25 3.37 32.04
N THR A 48 -7.08 2.09 31.66
CA THR A 48 -7.63 1.52 30.42
C THR A 48 -8.49 0.27 30.63
N PHE A 49 -8.81 -0.08 31.88
CA PHE A 49 -9.54 -1.31 32.24
C PHE A 49 -10.87 -1.48 31.47
N TYR A 50 -11.53 -0.39 31.11
CA TYR A 50 -12.79 -0.39 30.36
C TYR A 50 -12.63 0.01 28.87
N LEU A 51 -11.41 0.28 28.40
CA LEU A 51 -11.14 0.75 27.05
C LEU A 51 -10.63 -0.38 26.15
N HIS A 52 -11.11 -0.41 24.90
CA HIS A 52 -10.59 -1.34 23.90
C HIS A 52 -9.27 -0.83 23.31
N GLN A 53 -8.30 -1.72 23.15
CA GLN A 53 -7.02 -1.41 22.54
C GLN A 53 -7.20 -1.19 21.04
N LEU A 54 -6.89 0.01 20.55
CA LEU A 54 -7.01 0.31 19.12
C LEU A 54 -6.00 -0.47 18.29
N THR A 55 -6.45 -0.94 17.14
CA THR A 55 -5.59 -1.53 16.11
C THR A 55 -5.08 -0.45 15.15
N VAL A 56 -3.79 -0.50 14.84
CA VAL A 56 -3.14 0.29 13.78
C VAL A 56 -3.02 -0.57 12.52
N TYR A 57 -3.48 -0.01 11.42
CA TYR A 57 -3.40 -0.56 10.08
C TYR A 57 -2.27 0.15 9.33
N VAL A 58 -1.37 -0.63 8.74
CA VAL A 58 -0.32 -0.13 7.85
C VAL A 58 -0.53 -0.77 6.49
N PHE A 59 -0.79 0.07 5.50
CA PHE A 59 -1.04 -0.31 4.13
C PHE A 59 0.05 0.26 3.23
N ASN A 60 0.69 -0.60 2.43
CA ASN A 60 1.74 -0.22 1.52
C ASN A 60 1.24 -0.33 0.07
N ILE A 61 1.59 0.67 -0.73
CA ILE A 61 1.54 0.62 -2.18
C ILE A 61 2.95 0.88 -2.74
N ASP A 62 3.52 -0.11 -3.40
CA ASP A 62 4.79 0.00 -4.11
C ASP A 62 4.56 0.16 -5.62
N ASN A 63 4.99 1.30 -6.17
CA ASN A 63 5.06 1.52 -7.61
C ASN A 63 6.38 0.95 -8.13
N LEU A 64 6.31 -0.23 -8.71
CA LEU A 64 7.48 -0.97 -9.17
C LEU A 64 8.06 -0.46 -10.49
N LYS A 65 7.37 0.49 -11.15
CA LYS A 65 7.88 1.19 -12.33
C LYS A 65 8.80 2.34 -11.94
N THR A 66 8.42 3.12 -10.92
CA THR A 66 9.22 4.27 -10.42
C THR A 66 10.18 3.88 -9.29
N GLY A 67 9.92 2.76 -8.60
CA GLY A 67 10.62 2.37 -7.39
C GLY A 67 10.17 3.12 -6.14
N GLU A 68 9.04 3.83 -6.21
CA GLU A 68 8.49 4.59 -5.08
C GLU A 68 7.54 3.72 -4.25
N SER A 69 7.60 3.89 -2.94
CA SER A 69 6.79 3.16 -1.97
C SER A 69 6.02 4.12 -1.08
N PHE A 70 4.71 3.91 -0.96
CA PHE A 70 3.81 4.76 -0.20
C PHE A 70 3.20 3.97 0.94
N PHE A 71 3.31 4.51 2.16
CA PHE A 71 2.78 3.91 3.37
C PHE A 71 1.64 4.75 3.91
N TYR A 72 0.46 4.13 4.00
CA TYR A 72 -0.73 4.69 4.62
C TYR A 72 -0.89 4.05 6.00
N ILE A 73 -0.71 4.86 7.04
CA ILE A 73 -0.80 4.44 8.44
C ILE A 73 -2.02 5.11 9.06
N TYR A 74 -2.93 4.31 9.60
CA TYR A 74 -4.14 4.81 10.26
C TYR A 74 -4.58 3.82 11.34
N HIS A 75 -5.31 4.32 12.34
CA HIS A 75 -5.84 3.47 13.42
C HIS A 75 -7.35 3.32 13.29
N GLU A 76 -7.91 2.31 13.97
CA GLU A 76 -9.32 1.96 13.92
C GLU A 76 -10.28 3.11 14.25
N GLY A 77 -9.87 4.01 15.15
CA GLY A 77 -10.62 5.25 15.45
C GLY A 77 -10.75 6.26 14.30
N LEU A 78 -9.88 6.22 13.27
CA LEU A 78 -9.96 7.10 12.09
C LEU A 78 -10.74 6.45 10.94
N GLY A 79 -10.58 5.14 10.77
CA GLY A 79 -11.15 4.40 9.66
C GLY A 79 -11.01 2.90 9.88
N LYS A 80 -11.92 2.14 9.28
CA LYS A 80 -11.90 0.68 9.36
C LYS A 80 -11.01 0.12 8.26
N LYS A 81 -10.59 -1.14 8.42
CA LYS A 81 -9.98 -1.87 7.31
C LYS A 81 -11.11 -2.31 6.36
N GLY A 82 -11.25 -1.60 5.24
CA GLY A 82 -12.32 -1.84 4.29
C GLY A 82 -11.93 -1.59 2.84
N PRO A 83 -12.79 -2.00 1.89
CA PRO A 83 -12.56 -1.78 0.46
C PRO A 83 -12.53 -0.29 0.09
N ASN A 84 -13.30 0.55 0.78
CA ASN A 84 -13.38 1.97 0.49
C ASN A 84 -12.05 2.67 0.74
N GLU A 85 -11.41 2.36 1.88
CA GLU A 85 -10.09 2.88 2.25
C GLU A 85 -9.04 2.44 1.22
N VAL A 86 -9.05 1.17 0.81
CA VAL A 86 -8.16 0.65 -0.23
C VAL A 86 -8.34 1.41 -1.56
N CYS A 87 -9.58 1.61 -1.99
CA CYS A 87 -9.89 2.38 -3.21
C CYS A 87 -9.41 3.83 -3.09
N SER A 88 -9.58 4.46 -1.91
CA SER A 88 -9.08 5.82 -1.67
C SER A 88 -7.55 5.89 -1.77
N PHE A 89 -6.82 4.93 -1.20
CA PHE A 89 -5.36 4.89 -1.29
C PHE A 89 -4.86 4.69 -2.72
N VAL A 90 -5.50 3.79 -3.48
CA VAL A 90 -5.16 3.55 -4.90
C VAL A 90 -5.47 4.78 -5.76
N LEU A 91 -6.59 5.47 -5.50
CA LEU A 91 -6.95 6.69 -6.22
C LEU A 91 -5.98 7.83 -5.94
N ASP A 92 -5.55 7.98 -4.69
CA ASP A 92 -4.56 8.98 -4.26
C ASP A 92 -3.22 8.75 -4.98
N GLN A 93 -2.73 7.50 -5.01
CA GLN A 93 -1.57 7.09 -5.79
C GLN A 93 -1.72 7.40 -7.29
N GLY A 94 -2.84 7.01 -7.90
CA GLY A 94 -3.08 7.23 -9.34
C GLY A 94 -3.14 8.71 -9.72
N ARG A 95 -3.65 9.56 -8.83
CA ARG A 95 -3.67 11.02 -9.04
C ARG A 95 -2.28 11.65 -9.01
N LEU A 96 -1.33 11.09 -8.26
CA LEU A 96 0.07 11.52 -8.30
C LEU A 96 0.69 11.24 -9.69
N VAL A 97 0.38 10.10 -10.30
CA VAL A 97 0.85 9.72 -11.65
C VAL A 97 0.25 10.64 -12.74
N ILE A 98 -1.01 11.06 -12.60
CA ILE A 98 -1.64 12.01 -13.53
C ILE A 98 -1.04 13.42 -13.39
N LYS A 99 -0.58 13.82 -12.20
CA LYS A 99 0.10 15.11 -11.99
C LYS A 99 1.49 15.18 -12.63
N ILE A 100 2.21 14.07 -12.75
CA ILE A 100 3.53 14.05 -13.42
C ILE A 100 3.38 14.12 -14.95
N LEU A 101 2.27 13.64 -15.52
CA LEU A 101 1.95 13.79 -16.95
C LEU A 101 1.23 15.11 -17.30
N GLY A 102 1.01 15.99 -16.32
CA GLY A 102 0.29 17.26 -16.45
C GLY A 102 1.15 18.53 -16.35
N VAL A 103 2.48 18.43 -16.26
CA VAL A 103 3.38 19.60 -16.27
C VAL A 103 4.11 19.72 -17.62
N HIS A 104 3.31 19.80 -18.69
CA HIS A 104 3.73 20.41 -19.96
C HIS A 104 2.51 20.92 -20.75
N SER A 105 1.65 21.72 -20.10
CA SER A 105 0.75 22.59 -20.86
C SER A 105 0.44 23.87 -20.07
N SER A 106 0.88 24.99 -20.66
CA SER A 106 0.41 26.36 -20.47
C SER A 106 0.87 27.12 -19.23
N ARG A 107 2.08 27.69 -19.35
CA ARG A 107 2.26 29.14 -19.14
C ARG A 107 1.74 29.85 -20.40
N ILE A 108 0.66 30.59 -20.28
CA ILE A 108 0.41 32.00 -20.69
C ILE A 108 -0.82 32.42 -19.89
#